data_AF-A0A7Z9Y252-F1
#
_entry.id   AF-A0A7Z9Y252-F1
#
_cell.length_a   1.000
_cell.length_b   1.000
_cell.length_c   1.000
_cell.angle_alpha   90.00
_cell.angle_beta   90.00
_cell.angle_gamma   90.00
#
_symmetry.space_group_name_H-M   'P 1'
#
loop_
_entity.id
_entity.type
_entity.pdbx_description
1 polymer ?
#
loop_
_entity_poly.entity_id
_entity_poly.type
_entity_poly.pdbx_seq_one_letter_code
_entity_poly.pdbx_strand_id
1 'polypeptide(L)'
;MQKSNKPAWGLYLTVGLSLLAYLGLVRQDWLYGTLRDGRTPQTIAWYLLAFFAYLGAILWTEKQGISRRWLWGAAVLFRLLLLFTAPTLSDDVYRYLWDGYVAHQGVSPYAYAINAPELDPLDNPVRAQANNAWMASPYLPAAQMVFWSVTAVAPLRPLFLQITMTLFDLGSAFLIARLLALAALPPRRL
;
A
#
# COMPACT_ATOMS: atom_id res chain seq x y z
N MET A 1 4.14 -39.32 13.42
CA MET A 1 4.98 -38.17 13.83
C MET A 1 4.12 -37.21 14.65
N GLN A 2 4.31 -37.17 15.97
CA GLN A 2 3.60 -36.23 16.86
C GLN A 2 4.01 -34.80 16.51
N LYS A 3 3.06 -33.97 16.07
CA LYS A 3 3.25 -32.51 16.02
C LYS A 3 3.47 -32.05 17.46
N SER A 4 4.72 -31.74 17.80
CA SER A 4 5.10 -31.09 19.04
C SER A 4 4.22 -29.85 19.20
N ASN A 5 3.30 -29.89 20.19
CA ASN A 5 2.33 -28.84 20.48
C ASN A 5 3.02 -27.68 21.20
N LYS A 6 4.13 -27.19 20.65
CA LYS A 6 4.84 -26.03 21.21
C LYS A 6 3.89 -24.83 21.15
N PRO A 7 3.65 -24.13 22.27
CA PRO A 7 2.70 -23.04 22.29
C PRO A 7 3.09 -21.96 21.28
N ALA A 8 2.12 -21.51 20.47
CA ALA A 8 2.30 -20.51 19.42
C ALA A 8 2.51 -19.08 19.98
N TRP A 9 2.97 -18.94 21.23
CA TRP A 9 3.13 -17.66 21.93
C TRP A 9 4.04 -16.70 21.15
N GLY A 10 5.10 -17.19 20.51
CA GLY A 10 6.02 -16.37 19.72
C GLY A 10 5.33 -15.71 18.53
N LEU A 11 4.41 -16.44 17.87
CA LEU A 11 3.60 -15.89 16.78
C LEU A 11 2.57 -14.87 17.30
N TYR A 12 1.91 -15.15 18.42
CA TYR A 12 0.96 -14.20 19.00
C TYR A 12 1.64 -12.92 19.48
N LEU A 13 2.84 -13.04 20.05
CA LEU A 13 3.65 -11.90 20.46
C LEU A 13 4.03 -11.03 19.27
N THR A 14 4.55 -11.62 18.18
CA THR A 14 4.95 -10.84 17.00
C THR A 14 3.74 -10.20 16.32
N VAL A 15 2.60 -10.88 16.23
CA VAL A 15 1.35 -10.29 15.73
C VAL A 15 0.88 -9.16 16.64
N GLY A 16 0.93 -9.32 17.97
CA GLY A 16 0.56 -8.29 18.93
C GLY A 16 1.43 -7.03 18.84
N LEU A 17 2.75 -7.20 18.70
CA LEU A 17 3.68 -6.09 18.50
C LEU A 17 3.45 -5.38 17.17
N SER A 18 3.18 -6.13 16.09
CA SER A 18 2.80 -5.54 14.80
C SER A 18 1.49 -4.77 14.89
N LEU A 19 0.47 -5.29 15.57
CA LEU A 19 -0.80 -4.58 15.79
C LEU A 19 -0.58 -3.29 16.57
N LEU A 20 0.21 -3.34 17.65
CA LEU A 20 0.58 -2.15 18.41
C LEU A 20 1.25 -1.09 17.53
N ALA A 21 2.20 -1.50 16.69
CA ALA A 21 2.90 -0.61 15.79
C ALA A 21 1.99 0.03 14.74
N TYR A 22 1.15 -0.77 14.06
CA TYR A 22 0.23 -0.28 13.04
C TYR A 22 -0.84 0.63 13.65
N LEU A 23 -1.42 0.27 14.80
CA LEU A 23 -2.37 1.13 15.50
C LEU A 23 -1.70 2.42 16.01
N GLY A 24 -0.42 2.36 16.37
CA GLY A 24 0.39 3.54 16.70
C GLY A 24 0.50 4.50 15.52
N LEU A 25 0.81 3.99 14.32
CA LEU A 25 0.85 4.78 13.08
C LEU A 25 -0.53 5.38 12.76
N VAL A 26 -1.58 4.57 12.73
CA VAL A 26 -2.95 5.03 12.45
C VAL A 26 -3.40 6.09 13.45
N ARG A 27 -3.14 5.88 14.74
CA ARG A 27 -3.46 6.85 15.79
C ARG A 27 -2.68 8.15 15.59
N GLN A 28 -1.39 8.07 15.25
CA GLN A 28 -0.57 9.24 15.02
C GLN A 28 -1.05 10.06 13.82
N ASP A 29 -1.35 9.39 12.71
CA ASP A 29 -1.95 10.01 11.53
C ASP A 29 -3.26 10.70 11.90
N TRP A 30 -4.15 10.03 12.63
CA TRP A 30 -5.45 10.60 13.00
C TRP A 30 -5.33 11.79 13.96
N LEU A 31 -4.40 11.75 14.92
CA LEU A 31 -4.22 12.82 15.91
C LEU A 31 -3.52 14.06 15.35
N TYR A 32 -2.64 13.90 14.36
CA TYR A 32 -1.77 14.97 13.90
C TYR A 32 -1.94 15.33 12.42
N GLY A 33 -2.72 14.54 11.67
CA GLY A 33 -2.94 14.71 10.23
C GLY A 33 -1.69 14.46 9.38
N THR A 34 -0.63 13.88 9.95
CA THR A 34 0.62 13.62 9.25
C THR A 34 1.48 12.57 9.95
N LEU A 35 2.15 11.75 9.15
CA LEU A 35 3.21 10.84 9.55
C LEU A 35 4.62 11.39 9.27
N ARG A 36 4.74 12.59 8.71
CA ARG A 36 6.03 13.23 8.36
C ARG A 36 6.35 14.43 9.25
N ASP A 37 7.33 15.23 8.83
CA ASP A 37 7.76 16.48 9.49
C ASP A 37 8.23 16.23 10.94
N GLY A 38 7.77 17.03 11.91
CA GLY A 38 8.10 16.90 13.32
C GLY A 38 7.67 15.57 13.97
N ARG A 39 6.92 14.73 13.25
CA ARG A 39 6.51 13.38 13.68
C ARG A 39 7.38 12.26 13.12
N THR A 40 8.33 12.59 12.25
CA THR A 40 9.21 11.62 11.59
C THR A 40 9.93 10.69 12.58
N PRO A 41 10.50 11.16 13.72
CA PRO A 41 11.13 10.25 14.68
C PRO A 41 10.18 9.21 15.26
N GLN A 42 8.94 9.59 15.58
CA GLN A 42 7.92 8.68 16.11
C GLN A 42 7.43 7.72 15.04
N THR A 43 7.25 8.18 13.80
CA THR A 43 6.93 7.32 12.64
C THR A 43 8.01 6.27 12.43
N ILE A 44 9.29 6.67 12.49
CA ILE A 44 10.41 5.73 12.39
C ILE A 44 10.40 4.74 13.55
N ALA A 45 10.12 5.18 14.79
CA ALA A 45 10.04 4.28 15.94
C ALA A 45 8.93 3.22 15.77
N TRP A 46 7.74 3.62 15.32
CA TRP A 46 6.65 2.67 15.02
C TRP A 46 7.00 1.74 13.87
N TYR A 47 7.61 2.26 12.81
CA TYR A 47 8.08 1.46 11.68
C TYR A 47 9.13 0.43 12.11
N LEU A 48 10.10 0.81 12.94
CA LEU A 48 11.12 -0.10 13.47
C LEU A 48 10.49 -1.17 14.36
N LEU A 49 9.51 -0.83 15.19
CA LEU A 49 8.76 -1.82 15.98
C LEU A 49 8.07 -2.85 15.07
N ALA A 50 7.37 -2.38 14.03
CA ALA A 50 6.74 -3.27 13.04
C ALA A 50 7.77 -4.14 12.30
N PHE A 51 8.91 -3.56 11.93
CA PHE A 51 10.00 -4.27 11.24
C PHE A 51 10.60 -5.39 12.10
N PHE A 52 10.93 -5.11 13.37
CA PHE A 52 11.47 -6.13 14.27
C PHE A 52 10.44 -7.18 14.66
N ALA A 53 9.16 -6.81 14.79
CA ALA A 53 8.08 -7.77 14.96
C ALA A 53 7.92 -8.70 13.74
N TYR A 54 8.01 -8.15 12.53
CA TYR A 54 8.02 -8.91 11.27
C TYR A 54 9.23 -9.85 11.18
N LEU A 55 10.44 -9.38 11.50
CA LEU A 55 11.64 -10.20 11.53
C LEU A 55 11.51 -11.35 12.53
N GLY A 56 11.02 -11.07 13.73
CA GLY A 56 10.72 -12.08 14.74
C GLY A 56 9.69 -13.10 14.25
N ALA A 57 8.65 -12.65 13.53
CA ALA A 57 7.65 -13.52 12.93
C ALA A 57 8.29 -14.48 11.92
N ILE A 58 9.11 -13.98 10.98
CA ILE A 58 9.82 -14.83 10.00
C ILE A 58 10.69 -15.87 10.69
N LEU A 59 11.53 -15.45 11.63
CA LEU A 59 12.45 -16.35 12.33
C LEU A 59 11.71 -17.45 13.11
N TRP A 60 10.53 -17.13 13.63
CA TRP A 60 9.65 -18.10 14.27
C TRP A 60 8.98 -19.04 13.26
N THR A 61 8.43 -18.49 12.17
CA THR A 61 7.71 -19.27 11.16
C THR A 61 8.62 -20.23 10.40
N GLU A 62 9.88 -19.88 10.20
CA GLU A 62 10.89 -20.79 9.62
C GLU A 62 11.13 -22.03 10.50
N LYS A 63 11.06 -21.88 11.83
CA LYS A 63 11.31 -22.97 12.78
C LYS A 63 10.09 -23.87 13.00
N GLN A 64 8.90 -23.28 13.06
CA GLN A 64 7.68 -23.98 13.51
C GLN A 64 6.64 -24.19 12.41
N GLY A 65 6.76 -23.46 11.29
CA GLY A 65 5.73 -23.36 10.26
C GLY A 65 4.49 -22.59 10.74
N ILE A 66 3.71 -22.08 9.79
CA ILE A 66 2.39 -21.51 10.06
C ILE A 66 1.39 -21.98 9.01
N SER A 67 0.10 -21.96 9.35
CA SER A 67 -0.93 -22.27 8.36
C SER A 67 -1.06 -21.10 7.36
N ARG A 68 -1.34 -21.42 6.10
CA ARG A 68 -1.61 -20.42 5.06
C ARG A 68 -2.78 -19.49 5.42
N ARG A 69 -3.80 -20.00 6.11
CA ARG A 69 -4.94 -19.19 6.57
C ARG A 69 -4.49 -18.07 7.49
N TRP A 70 -3.56 -18.35 8.41
CA TRP A 70 -2.98 -17.35 9.30
C TRP A 70 -2.12 -16.33 8.54
N LEU A 71 -1.29 -16.78 7.60
CA LEU A 71 -0.46 -15.89 6.78
C LEU A 71 -1.32 -14.90 5.99
N TRP A 72 -2.30 -15.42 5.23
CA TRP A 72 -3.21 -14.60 4.43
C TRP A 72 -4.12 -13.72 5.28
N GLY A 73 -4.62 -14.25 6.40
CA GLY A 73 -5.43 -13.48 7.35
C GLY A 73 -4.67 -12.29 7.92
N ALA A 74 -3.42 -12.49 8.36
CA ALA A 74 -2.55 -11.40 8.81
C ALA A 74 -2.24 -10.40 7.69
N ALA A 75 -1.90 -10.89 6.48
CA ALA A 75 -1.61 -10.03 5.33
C ALA A 75 -2.78 -9.10 4.99
N VAL A 76 -4.00 -9.63 4.96
CA VAL A 76 -5.23 -8.84 4.73
C VAL A 76 -5.50 -7.90 5.90
N LEU A 77 -5.41 -8.36 7.14
CA LEU A 77 -5.67 -7.55 8.33
C LEU A 77 -4.81 -6.28 8.36
N PHE A 78 -3.49 -6.40 8.18
CA PHE A 78 -2.59 -5.25 8.23
C PHE A 78 -2.81 -4.27 7.08
N ARG A 79 -3.23 -4.74 5.89
CA ARG A 79 -3.62 -3.86 4.78
C ARG A 79 -4.90 -3.10 5.10
N LEU A 80 -5.90 -3.76 5.68
CA LEU A 80 -7.15 -3.12 6.08
C LEU A 80 -6.97 -2.03 7.15
N LEU A 81 -6.01 -2.20 8.07
CA LEU A 81 -5.70 -1.18 9.08
C LEU A 81 -5.20 0.13 8.45
N LEU A 82 -4.47 0.06 7.33
CA LEU A 82 -3.92 1.24 6.65
C LEU A 82 -4.77 1.71 5.45
N LEU A 83 -5.70 0.88 4.97
CA LEU A 83 -6.46 1.16 3.74
C LEU A 83 -7.25 2.48 3.80
N PHE A 84 -7.70 2.86 5.00
CA PHE A 84 -8.53 4.03 5.23
C PHE A 84 -7.77 5.23 5.81
N THR A 85 -6.45 5.17 5.91
CA THR A 85 -5.64 6.30 6.38
C THR A 85 -5.38 7.29 5.24
N ALA A 86 -5.16 8.56 5.60
CA ALA A 86 -4.80 9.56 4.61
C ALA A 86 -3.40 9.28 4.04
N PRO A 87 -3.16 9.52 2.74
CA PRO A 87 -1.84 9.40 2.14
C PRO A 87 -0.99 10.62 2.52
N THR A 88 -0.36 10.60 3.70
CA THR A 88 0.41 11.75 4.22
C THR A 88 1.91 11.68 3.97
N LEU A 89 2.41 10.53 3.52
CA LEU A 89 3.85 10.30 3.30
C LEU A 89 4.31 10.74 1.90
N SER A 90 3.40 10.78 0.93
CA SER A 90 3.63 11.31 -0.42
C SER A 90 2.32 11.86 -0.99
N ASP A 91 2.46 12.89 -1.83
CA ASP A 91 1.37 13.54 -2.53
C ASP A 91 1.15 12.96 -3.95
N ASP A 92 1.94 11.95 -4.36
CA ASP A 92 1.89 11.33 -5.71
C ASP A 92 0.51 10.74 -6.05
N VAL A 93 -0.26 10.34 -5.04
CA VAL A 93 -1.61 9.81 -5.26
C VAL A 93 -2.51 10.81 -5.99
N TYR A 94 -2.35 12.11 -5.73
CA TYR A 94 -3.12 13.15 -6.41
C TYR A 94 -2.65 13.35 -7.83
N ARG A 95 -1.35 13.17 -8.08
CA ARG A 95 -0.80 13.14 -9.44
C ARG A 95 -1.36 11.95 -10.24
N TYR A 96 -1.48 10.76 -9.64
CA TYR A 96 -2.10 9.59 -10.27
C TYR A 96 -3.56 9.86 -10.63
N LEU A 97 -4.32 10.45 -9.70
CA LEU A 97 -5.73 10.81 -9.94
C LEU A 97 -5.85 11.87 -11.04
N TRP A 98 -4.98 12.88 -11.06
CA TRP A 98 -4.97 13.92 -12.08
C TRP A 98 -4.66 13.35 -13.46
N ASP A 99 -3.56 12.61 -13.59
CA ASP A 99 -3.13 12.04 -14.86
C ASP A 99 -4.21 11.10 -15.44
N GLY A 100 -4.79 10.25 -14.59
CA GLY A 100 -5.90 9.38 -14.97
C GLY A 100 -7.13 10.16 -15.43
N TYR A 101 -7.50 11.21 -14.68
CA TYR A 101 -8.63 12.07 -15.02
C TYR A 101 -8.43 12.77 -16.38
N VAL A 102 -7.27 13.37 -16.61
CA VAL A 102 -6.94 14.04 -17.88
C VAL A 102 -6.96 13.04 -19.04
N ALA A 103 -6.39 11.84 -18.85
CA ALA A 103 -6.47 10.76 -19.82
C ALA A 103 -7.91 10.32 -20.12
N HIS A 104 -8.76 10.25 -19.09
CA HIS A 104 -10.18 9.92 -19.24
C HIS A 104 -10.96 11.02 -19.99
N GLN A 105 -10.51 12.28 -19.94
CA GLN A 105 -11.04 13.39 -20.74
C GLN A 105 -10.49 13.44 -22.17
N GLY A 106 -9.70 12.43 -22.59
CA GLY A 106 -9.17 12.31 -23.94
C GLY A 106 -7.88 13.09 -24.20
N VAL A 107 -7.25 13.64 -23.16
CA VAL A 107 -5.97 14.36 -23.27
C VAL A 107 -4.83 13.47 -22.79
N SER A 108 -3.77 13.36 -23.57
CA SER A 108 -2.61 12.57 -23.16
C SER A 108 -1.95 13.17 -21.90
N PRO A 109 -1.67 12.38 -20.84
CA PRO A 109 -1.01 12.88 -19.62
C PRO A 109 0.45 13.31 -19.86
N TYR A 110 0.98 13.04 -21.06
CA TYR A 110 2.31 13.44 -21.50
C TYR A 110 2.32 14.75 -22.30
N ALA A 111 1.16 15.27 -22.68
CA ALA A 111 1.08 16.41 -23.61
C ALA A 111 1.43 17.75 -22.94
N TYR A 112 1.01 17.94 -21.68
CA TYR A 112 1.08 19.23 -21.01
C TYR A 112 1.51 19.08 -19.55
N ALA A 113 2.17 20.12 -19.03
CA ALA A 113 2.35 20.27 -17.58
C ALA A 113 0.99 20.48 -16.89
N ILE A 114 0.87 20.12 -15.61
CA ILE A 114 -0.41 20.27 -14.88
C ILE A 114 -0.87 21.73 -14.87
N ASN A 115 0.05 22.67 -14.69
CA ASN A 115 -0.24 24.10 -14.64
C ASN A 115 -0.35 24.76 -16.03
N ALA A 116 -0.37 23.99 -17.11
CA ALA A 116 -0.52 24.52 -18.46
C ALA A 116 -1.96 25.06 -18.67
N PRO A 117 -2.14 26.24 -19.30
CA PRO A 117 -3.47 26.82 -19.55
C PRO A 117 -4.40 25.93 -20.38
N GLU A 118 -3.84 25.05 -21.22
CA GLU A 118 -4.59 24.07 -22.01
C GLU A 118 -5.43 23.11 -21.15
N LEU A 119 -5.08 22.94 -19.87
CA LEU A 119 -5.79 22.08 -18.92
C LEU A 119 -6.78 22.86 -18.03
N ASP A 120 -6.91 24.18 -18.20
CA ASP A 120 -7.87 25.00 -17.43
C ASP A 120 -9.33 24.58 -17.58
N PRO A 121 -9.81 24.12 -18.75
CA PRO A 121 -11.17 23.57 -18.87
C PRO A 121 -11.40 22.28 -18.05
N LEU A 122 -10.33 21.62 -17.59
CA LEU A 122 -10.35 20.38 -16.83
C LEU A 122 -10.12 20.60 -15.33
N ASP A 123 -10.15 21.86 -14.87
CA ASP A 123 -9.83 22.20 -13.49
C ASP A 123 -10.73 21.50 -12.47
N ASN A 124 -10.13 21.01 -11.38
CA ASN A 124 -10.82 20.36 -10.28
C ASN A 124 -9.92 20.31 -9.02
N PRO A 125 -10.47 19.98 -7.83
CA PRO A 125 -9.70 20.00 -6.58
C PRO A 125 -8.47 19.07 -6.54
N VAL A 126 -8.41 18.02 -7.37
CA VAL A 126 -7.23 17.15 -7.44
C VAL A 126 -6.08 17.85 -8.16
N ARG A 127 -6.35 18.71 -9.14
CA ARG A 127 -5.31 19.49 -9.85
C ARG A 127 -4.44 20.28 -8.89
N ALA A 128 -5.08 20.95 -7.92
CA ALA A 128 -4.40 21.75 -6.91
C ALA A 128 -3.58 20.92 -5.91
N GLN A 129 -3.91 19.65 -5.73
CA GLN A 129 -3.20 18.73 -4.82
C GLN A 129 -2.10 17.93 -5.52
N ALA A 130 -2.14 17.84 -6.85
CA ALA A 130 -1.14 17.11 -7.61
C ALA A 130 0.23 17.80 -7.51
N ASN A 131 1.24 17.04 -7.10
CA ASN A 131 2.61 17.53 -6.98
C ASN A 131 3.27 17.78 -8.36
N ASN A 132 4.43 18.43 -8.38
CA ASN A 132 5.27 18.65 -9.58
C ASN A 132 4.55 19.39 -10.73
N ALA A 133 3.67 20.34 -10.43
CA ALA A 133 2.74 20.90 -11.41
C ALA A 133 3.37 21.48 -12.69
N TRP A 134 4.66 21.82 -12.64
CA TRP A 134 5.48 22.34 -13.73
C TRP A 134 5.85 21.32 -14.83
N MET A 135 5.56 20.04 -14.65
CA MET A 135 5.87 19.00 -15.64
C MET A 135 4.68 18.11 -16.00
N ALA A 136 4.72 17.59 -17.24
CA ALA A 136 3.88 16.50 -17.70
C ALA A 136 4.21 15.20 -16.96
N SER A 137 3.42 14.15 -17.19
CA SER A 137 3.58 12.91 -16.43
C SER A 137 4.93 12.23 -16.65
N PRO A 138 5.65 11.85 -15.57
CA PRO A 138 6.85 11.02 -15.68
C PRO A 138 6.54 9.51 -15.69
N TYR A 139 5.27 9.10 -15.49
CA TYR A 139 4.93 7.70 -15.27
C TYR A 139 4.82 6.90 -16.56
N LEU A 140 5.27 5.65 -16.53
CA LEU A 140 5.24 4.76 -17.69
C LEU A 140 3.81 4.41 -18.15
N PRO A 141 3.60 4.05 -19.43
CA PRO A 141 2.28 3.76 -19.97
C PRO A 141 1.47 2.72 -19.18
N ALA A 142 2.13 1.68 -18.66
CA ALA A 142 1.47 0.66 -17.86
C ALA A 142 0.86 1.22 -16.56
N ALA A 143 1.53 2.18 -15.91
CA ALA A 143 0.99 2.86 -14.73
C ALA A 143 -0.18 3.77 -15.13
N GLN A 144 -0.06 4.49 -16.26
CA GLN A 144 -1.14 5.33 -16.78
C GLN A 144 -2.41 4.54 -17.08
N MET A 145 -2.29 3.31 -17.59
CA MET A 145 -3.46 2.44 -17.78
C MET A 145 -4.22 2.20 -16.48
N VAL A 146 -3.51 2.05 -15.35
CA VAL A 146 -4.15 1.88 -14.03
C VAL A 146 -4.83 3.17 -13.59
N PHE A 147 -4.15 4.31 -13.72
CA PHE A 147 -4.70 5.61 -13.34
C PHE A 147 -5.95 5.95 -14.13
N TRP A 148 -5.90 5.78 -15.45
CA TRP A 148 -7.04 5.91 -16.35
C TRP A 148 -8.17 4.96 -15.97
N SER A 149 -7.88 3.67 -15.77
CA SER A 149 -8.92 2.68 -15.45
C SER A 149 -9.65 3.00 -14.15
N VAL A 150 -8.91 3.43 -13.11
CA VAL A 150 -9.50 3.78 -11.81
C VAL A 150 -10.37 5.03 -11.93
N THR A 151 -9.87 6.08 -12.57
CA THR A 151 -10.58 7.36 -12.69
C THR A 151 -11.76 7.32 -13.66
N ALA A 152 -11.78 6.36 -14.60
CA ALA A 152 -12.91 6.12 -15.51
C ALA A 152 -14.13 5.50 -14.80
N VAL A 153 -13.95 4.77 -13.70
CA VAL A 153 -15.02 4.01 -13.03
C VAL A 153 -15.27 4.42 -11.58
N ALA A 154 -14.38 5.24 -10.99
CA ALA A 154 -14.43 5.62 -9.60
C ALA A 154 -14.26 7.13 -9.40
N PRO A 155 -14.85 7.70 -8.33
CA PRO A 155 -14.61 9.08 -7.94
C PRO A 155 -13.12 9.39 -7.73
N LEU A 156 -12.75 10.66 -7.93
CA LEU A 156 -11.40 11.18 -7.68
C LEU A 156 -11.06 11.23 -6.18
N ARG A 157 -10.87 10.06 -5.56
CA ARG A 157 -10.53 9.89 -4.15
C ARG A 157 -9.37 8.91 -4.00
N PRO A 158 -8.37 9.22 -3.13
CA PRO A 158 -7.23 8.34 -2.89
C PRO A 158 -7.60 6.89 -2.55
N LEU A 159 -8.71 6.68 -1.85
CA LEU A 159 -9.20 5.36 -1.45
C LEU A 159 -9.29 4.36 -2.62
N PHE A 160 -9.74 4.79 -3.80
CA PHE A 160 -9.88 3.86 -4.94
C PHE A 160 -8.55 3.42 -5.52
N LEU A 161 -7.54 4.30 -5.51
CA LEU A 161 -6.16 3.91 -5.82
C LEU A 161 -5.59 3.00 -4.72
N GLN A 162 -5.81 3.31 -3.44
CA GLN A 162 -5.36 2.46 -2.32
C GLN A 162 -5.94 1.04 -2.41
N ILE A 163 -7.25 0.92 -2.71
CA ILE A 163 -7.91 -0.38 -2.93
C ILE A 163 -7.26 -1.10 -4.12
N THR A 164 -7.10 -0.42 -5.26
CA THR A 164 -6.54 -1.01 -6.48
C THR A 164 -5.11 -1.52 -6.25
N MET A 165 -4.25 -0.71 -5.61
CA MET A 165 -2.88 -1.11 -5.29
C MET A 165 -2.83 -2.24 -4.27
N THR A 166 -3.73 -2.24 -3.28
CA THR A 166 -3.86 -3.33 -2.31
C THR A 166 -4.25 -4.64 -3.00
N LEU A 167 -5.16 -4.60 -4.00
CA LEU A 167 -5.55 -5.77 -4.78
C LEU A 167 -4.39 -6.27 -5.66
N PHE A 168 -3.63 -5.40 -6.30
CA PHE A 168 -2.44 -5.80 -7.06
C PHE A 168 -1.36 -6.41 -6.18
N ASP A 169 -1.13 -5.86 -5.00
CA ASP A 169 -0.16 -6.37 -4.05
C ASP A 169 -0.57 -7.77 -3.51
N LEU A 170 -1.83 -7.95 -3.09
CA LEU A 170 -2.36 -9.25 -2.68
C LEU A 170 -2.37 -10.26 -3.85
N GLY A 171 -2.75 -9.80 -5.05
CA GLY A 171 -2.73 -10.60 -6.27
C GLY A 171 -1.32 -11.06 -6.63
N SER A 172 -0.33 -10.18 -6.50
CA SER A 172 1.09 -10.51 -6.72
C SER A 172 1.58 -11.54 -5.72
N ALA A 173 1.27 -11.37 -4.42
CA ALA A 173 1.58 -12.38 -3.41
C ALA A 173 0.94 -13.75 -3.73
N PHE A 174 -0.29 -13.74 -4.26
CA PHE A 174 -0.99 -14.97 -4.64
C PHE A 174 -0.31 -15.63 -5.84
N LEU A 175 0.03 -14.86 -6.87
CA LEU A 175 0.75 -15.36 -8.04
C LEU A 175 2.13 -15.91 -7.67
N ILE A 176 2.86 -15.24 -6.78
CA ILE A 176 4.14 -15.75 -6.24
C ILE A 176 3.91 -17.10 -5.54
N ALA A 177 2.93 -17.21 -4.66
CA ALA A 177 2.61 -18.47 -4.00
C ALA A 177 2.23 -19.58 -5.01
N ARG A 178 1.54 -19.24 -6.10
CA ARG A 178 1.22 -20.20 -7.18
C ARG A 178 2.46 -20.62 -7.96
N LEU A 179 3.33 -19.67 -8.32
CA LEU A 179 4.58 -19.94 -9.05
C LEU A 179 5.52 -20.82 -8.23
N LEU A 180 5.67 -20.54 -6.94
CA LEU A 180 6.49 -21.36 -6.04
C LEU A 180 5.92 -22.78 -5.91
N ALA A 181 4.59 -22.93 -5.92
CA ALA A 181 3.95 -24.25 -5.88
C ALA A 181 4.17 -25.03 -7.19
N LEU A 182 4.09 -24.34 -8.34
CA LEU A 182 4.39 -24.90 -9.67
C LEU A 182 5.87 -25.29 -9.80
N ALA A 183 6.78 -24.55 -9.17
CA ALA A 183 8.20 -24.86 -9.08
C ALA A 183 8.52 -26.02 -8.11
N ALA A 184 7.51 -26.69 -7.56
CA ALA A 184 7.63 -27.80 -6.62
C ALA A 184 8.50 -27.49 -5.38
N LEU A 185 8.55 -26.22 -4.96
CA LEU A 185 9.28 -25.84 -3.76
C LEU A 185 8.55 -26.31 -2.49
N PRO A 186 9.29 -26.56 -1.38
CA PRO A 186 8.70 -27.03 -0.14
C PRO A 186 7.55 -26.12 0.33
N PRO A 187 6.41 -26.66 0.81
CA PRO A 187 5.26 -25.86 1.24
C PRO A 187 5.52 -24.85 2.35
N ARG A 188 6.63 -24.99 3.07
CA ARG A 188 7.14 -24.01 4.05
C ARG A 188 7.66 -22.71 3.41
N ARG A 189 7.98 -22.74 2.10
CA ARG A 189 8.36 -21.59 1.28
C ARG A 189 7.16 -21.00 0.52
N LEU A 190 5.95 -21.54 0.71
CA LEU A 190 4.68 -21.11 0.11
C LEU A 190 3.84 -20.34 1.12
#